data_AF-A0A4Q7UZC0-F1
#
_entry.id   AF-A0A4Q7UZC0-F1
#
_cell.length_a   1.000
_cell.length_b   1.000
_cell.length_c   1.000
_cell.angle_alpha   90.00
_cell.angle_beta   90.00
_cell.angle_gamma   90.00
#
_symmetry.space_group_name_H-M   'P 1'
#
loop_
_entity.id
_entity.type
_entity.pdbx_description
1 polymer ?
#
loop_
_entity_poly.entity_id
_entity_poly.type
_entity_poly.pdbx_seq_one_letter_code
_entity_poly.pdbx_strand_id
1 'polypeptide(L)' 'MDEQAAGLLVGELAILAGRSVDDYEIAAVVALSREMPAHRANDIWRRHHSAPATVSLRDYLAMTLRFINQAPPP' A
#
# COMPACT_ATOMS: atom_id res chain seq x y z
N MET A 1 -9.31 9.33 3.68
CA MET A 1 -9.38 8.38 4.81
C MET A 1 -8.64 8.99 5.98
N ASP A 2 -9.10 8.78 7.22
CA ASP A 2 -8.33 9.16 8.41
C ASP A 2 -7.13 8.20 8.64
N GLU A 3 -6.20 8.60 9.50
CA GLU A 3 -4.94 7.86 9.72
C GLU A 3 -5.14 6.52 10.44
N GLN A 4 -6.13 6.45 11.33
CA GLN A 4 -6.44 5.25 12.08
C GLN A 4 -7.06 4.18 11.18
N ALA A 5 -8.03 4.56 10.34
CA ALA A 5 -8.62 3.71 9.33
C ALA A 5 -7.59 3.24 8.29
N ALA A 6 -6.66 4.12 7.89
CA ALA A 6 -5.57 3.74 6.99
C ALA A 6 -4.64 2.70 7.64
N GLY A 7 -4.30 2.87 8.92
CA GLY A 7 -3.48 1.92 9.65
C GLY A 7 -4.13 0.55 9.82
N LEU A 8 -5.42 0.52 10.19
CA LEU A 8 -6.20 -0.72 10.29
C LEU A 8 -6.23 -1.47 8.96
N LEU A 9 -6.51 -0.77 7.87
CA LEU A 9 -6.56 -1.35 6.53
C LEU A 9 -5.21 -1.93 6.11
N VAL A 10 -4.08 -1.27 6.43
CA VAL A 10 -2.74 -1.82 6.18
C VAL A 10 -2.52 -3.12 6.94
N GLY A 11 -2.93 -3.18 8.21
CA GLY A 11 -2.85 -4.39 9.02
C GLY A 11 -3.67 -5.54 8.42
N GLU A 12 -4.92 -5.29 8.04
CA GLU A 12 -5.79 -6.28 7.41
C GLU A 12 -5.24 -6.80 6.08
N LEU A 13 -4.74 -5.91 5.22
CA LEU A 13 -4.14 -6.27 3.93
C LEU A 13 -2.85 -7.08 4.12
N ALA A 14 -2.04 -6.77 5.12
CA ALA A 14 -0.84 -7.54 5.44
C ALA A 14 -1.18 -8.97 5.90
N ILE A 15 -2.20 -9.12 6.75
CA ILE A 15 -2.69 -10.43 7.20
C ILE A 15 -3.19 -11.26 6.01
N LEU A 16 -3.92 -10.65 5.08
CA LEU A 16 -4.36 -11.32 3.85
C LEU A 16 -3.18 -11.75 2.97
N ALA A 17 -2.09 -10.99 2.98
CA ALA A 17 -0.84 -11.36 2.33
C ALA A 17 0.00 -12.40 3.12
N GLY A 18 -0.52 -12.91 4.25
CA GLY A 18 0.11 -13.96 5.05
C GLY A 18 1.25 -13.46 5.95
N ARG A 19 1.35 -12.15 6.20
CA ARG A 19 2.43 -11.57 7.02
C ARG A 19 1.89 -10.57 8.04
N SER A 20 2.33 -10.70 9.29
CA SER A 20 2.11 -9.65 10.29
C SER A 20 3.06 -8.47 10.08
N VAL A 21 2.56 -7.28 10.38
CA VAL A 21 3.30 -6.02 10.39
C VAL A 21 3.08 -5.35 11.75
N ASP A 22 4.10 -4.68 12.27
CA ASP A 22 3.99 -3.93 13.51
C ASP A 22 3.52 -2.48 13.25
N ASP A 23 3.23 -1.74 14.33
CA ASP A 23 2.75 -0.36 14.24
C ASP A 23 3.74 0.57 13.52
N TYR A 24 5.04 0.29 13.63
CA TYR A 24 6.07 1.08 12.97
C TYR A 24 6.05 0.86 11.45
N GLU A 25 5.95 -0.39 11.00
CA GLU A 25 5.83 -0.74 9.59
C GLU A 25 4.50 -0.24 9.01
N ILE A 26 3.41 -0.30 9.78
CA ILE A 26 2.12 0.30 9.41
C ILE A 26 2.28 1.81 9.16
N ALA A 27 2.87 2.55 10.12
CA ALA A 27 3.09 3.98 9.98
C ALA A 27 3.96 4.31 8.75
N ALA A 28 5.00 3.52 8.50
CA ALA A 28 5.87 3.68 7.32
C ALA A 28 5.12 3.44 6.00
N VAL A 29 4.24 2.44 5.94
CA VAL A 29 3.40 2.17 4.75
C VAL A 29 2.42 3.32 4.51
N VAL A 30 1.77 3.82 5.57
CA VAL A 30 0.82 4.94 5.47
C VAL A 30 1.53 6.19 4.96
N ALA A 31 2.67 6.55 5.54
CA ALA A 31 3.49 7.68 5.08
C ALA A 31 3.90 7.52 3.61
N LEU A 32 4.41 6.33 3.24
CA LEU A 32 4.80 6.03 1.86
C LEU A 32 3.63 6.19 0.89
N SER A 33 2.41 5.75 1.26
CA SER A 33 1.24 5.87 0.39
C SER A 33 0.86 7.32 0.07
N ARG A 34 1.04 8.23 1.05
CA ARG A 34 0.70 9.66 0.93
C ARG A 34 1.64 10.39 -0.02
N GLU A 35 2.93 10.08 0.07
CA GLU A 35 3.99 10.72 -0.71
C GLU A 35 4.24 10.03 -2.05
N MET A 36 3.71 8.83 -2.27
CA MET A 36 3.96 8.06 -3.49
C MET A 36 3.43 8.79 -4.74
N PRO A 37 4.27 9.16 -5.71
CA PRO A 37 3.78 9.78 -6.93
C PRO A 37 3.08 8.75 -7.84
N ALA A 38 2.20 9.22 -8.73
CA ALA A 38 1.40 8.36 -9.62
C ALA A 38 2.27 7.43 -10.50
N HIS A 39 3.40 7.93 -11.03
CA HIS A 39 4.31 7.11 -11.84
C HIS A 39 4.89 5.94 -11.04
N ARG A 40 5.27 6.16 -9.78
CA ARG A 40 5.80 5.11 -8.90
C ARG A 40 4.74 4.05 -8.57
N ALA A 41 3.50 4.47 -8.31
CA ALA A 41 2.39 3.54 -8.12
C ALA A 41 2.18 2.66 -9.35
N ASN A 42 2.20 3.26 -10.55
CA ASN A 42 2.07 2.52 -11.80
C ASN A 42 3.25 1.58 -12.06
N ASP A 43 4.47 1.93 -11.65
CA ASP A 43 5.64 1.06 -11.77
C ASP A 43 5.51 -0.17 -10.87
N ILE A 44 5.08 0.03 -9.62
CA ILE A 44 4.82 -1.05 -8.67
C ILE A 44 3.73 -1.98 -9.23
N TRP A 45 2.63 -1.42 -9.73
CA TRP A 45 1.54 -2.19 -10.35
C TRP A 45 2.04 -3.03 -11.53
N ARG A 46 2.75 -2.41 -12.48
CA ARG A 46 3.29 -3.09 -13.66
C ARG A 46 4.24 -4.23 -13.26
N ARG A 47 5.15 -3.97 -12.31
CA ARG A 47 6.08 -4.97 -11.82
C ARG A 47 5.36 -6.11 -11.11
N HIS A 48 4.38 -5.80 -10.27
CA HIS A 48 3.59 -6.80 -9.56
C HIS A 48 2.83 -7.71 -10.55
N HIS A 49 2.25 -7.12 -11.60
CA HIS A 49 1.54 -7.87 -12.65
C HIS A 49 2.47 -8.79 -13.45
N SER A 50 3.71 -8.37 -13.74
CA SER A 50 4.66 -9.18 -14.51
C SER A 50 5.46 -10.19 -13.67
N ALA A 51 5.76 -9.84 -12.42
CA ALA A 51 6.72 -10.54 -11.56
C ALA A 51 6.39 -10.29 -10.07
N PRO A 52 5.30 -10.88 -9.55
CA PRO A 52 4.74 -10.53 -8.25
C PRO A 52 5.72 -10.71 -7.08
N ALA A 53 6.56 -11.74 -7.14
CA ALA A 53 7.57 -12.03 -6.12
C ALA A 53 8.72 -11.00 -6.03
N THR A 54 8.79 -10.03 -6.95
CA THR A 54 9.85 -9.01 -6.99
C THR A 54 9.43 -7.67 -6.37
N VAL A 55 8.15 -7.53 -6.00
CA VAL A 55 7.64 -6.32 -5.36
C VAL A 55 7.64 -6.53 -3.85
N SER A 56 8.22 -5.58 -3.12
CA SER A 56 8.19 -5.64 -1.65
C SER A 56 6.75 -5.50 -1.15
N LEU A 57 6.40 -6.22 -0.07
CA LEU A 57 5.07 -6.11 0.52
C LEU A 57 4.75 -4.65 0.91
N ARG A 58 5.75 -3.91 1.42
CA ARG A 58 5.62 -2.49 1.77
C ARG A 58 5.19 -1.63 0.59
N ASP A 59 5.87 -1.77 -0.56
CA ASP A 59 5.53 -1.01 -1.77
C ASP A 59 4.14 -1.39 -2.29
N TYR A 60 3.80 -2.69 -2.26
CA TYR A 60 2.48 -3.17 -2.67
C TYR A 60 1.36 -2.62 -1.78
N LEU A 61 1.52 -2.66 -0.46
CA LEU A 61 0.53 -2.13 0.49
C LEU A 61 0.38 -0.60 0.35
N ALA A 62 1.50 0.12 0.21
CA ALA A 62 1.46 1.58 0.05
C ALA A 62 0.79 2.00 -1.27
N MET A 63 1.07 1.28 -2.37
CA MET A 63 0.41 1.50 -3.66
C MET A 63 -1.10 1.20 -3.56
N THR A 64 -1.47 0.08 -2.95
CA THR A 64 -2.88 -0.31 -2.76
C THR A 64 -3.63 0.72 -1.94
N LEU A 65 -3.06 1.16 -0.82
CA LEU A 65 -3.64 2.19 0.04
C LEU A 65 -3.80 3.53 -0.69
N ARG A 66 -2.83 3.90 -1.53
CA ARG A 66 -2.93 5.10 -2.38
C ARG A 66 -4.12 5.02 -3.33
N PHE A 67 -4.32 3.89 -4.02
CA PHE A 67 -5.46 3.72 -4.93
C PHE A 67 -6.80 3.81 -4.21
N ILE A 68 -6.93 3.17 -3.04
CA ILE A 68 -8.16 3.24 -2.22
C ILE A 68 -8.45 4.68 -1.77
N ASN A 69 -7.41 5.45 -1.43
CA ASN A 69 -7.55 6.86 -1.06
C ASN A 69 -7.94 7.77 -2.23
N GLN A 70 -7.61 7.39 -3.46
CA GLN A 70 -7.90 8.16 -4.68
C GLN A 70 -9.22 7.72 -5.32
N ALA A 71 -10.33 7.75 -4.56
CA ALA A 71 -11.67 7.47 -5.09
C ALA A 71 -11.81 8.03 -6.52
N PRO A 72 -12.38 7.26 -7.47
CA PRO A 72 -12.46 7.69 -8.86
C PRO A 72 -13.09 9.09 -8.93
N PRO A 73 -12.62 9.97 -9.83
CA PRO A 73 -13.28 11.26 -10.00
C PRO A 73 -14.77 11.02 -10.30
N PRO A 74 -15.66 11.89 -9.78
CA PRO A 74 -17.11 11.74 -9.91
C PRO A 74 -17.57 11.67 -11.37
#